data_AF-A0A2M8ETK0-F1
#
_entry.id   AF-A0A2M8ETK0-F1
#
_cell.length_a   1.000
_cell.length_b   1.000
_cell.length_c   1.000
_cell.angle_alpha   90.00
_cell.angle_beta   90.00
_cell.angle_gamma   90.00
#
_symmetry.space_group_name_H-M   'P 1'
#
loop_
_entity.id
_entity.type
_entity.pdbx_description
1 polymer ?
#
loop_
_entity_poly.entity_id
_entity_poly.type
_entity_poly.pdbx_seq_one_letter_code
_entity_poly.pdbx_strand_id
1 'polypeptide(L)'
;ILLICGNHWLKTARKKWTKALVLGTLILSILWSFYLSSKTLIRTFMPINKENQLLITTLREKDGSNFYVVVFYPGLQRFLIEEKIPILNYYYGWRPKNAPNFLSEDGESYNYPLLGTVRPKYAITKASQDLLPYSYVPFMRNNQVAIWETDKITYVPEIN
;
A
#
# COMPACT_ATOMS: atom_id res chain seq x y z
N ILE A 1 16.92 4.99 -28.63
CA ILE A 1 17.14 6.38 -29.12
C ILE A 1 18.52 6.90 -28.69
N LEU A 2 18.85 6.96 -27.39
CA LEU A 2 20.19 7.40 -26.90
C LEU A 2 21.39 6.70 -27.56
N LEU A 3 21.35 5.37 -27.71
CA LEU A 3 22.39 4.59 -28.39
C LEU A 3 22.54 4.93 -29.88
N ILE A 4 21.44 5.29 -30.56
CA ILE A 4 21.44 5.64 -31.99
C ILE A 4 22.05 7.02 -32.19
N CYS A 5 21.66 8.00 -31.37
CA CYS A 5 22.21 9.36 -31.40
C CYS A 5 23.70 9.38 -31.00
N GLY A 6 24.08 8.60 -29.98
CA GLY A 6 25.48 8.47 -29.56
C GLY A 6 26.38 7.84 -30.63
N ASN A 7 25.91 6.80 -31.31
CA ASN A 7 26.65 6.16 -32.40
C ASN A 7 26.81 7.09 -33.63
N HIS A 8 25.79 7.89 -33.93
CA HIS A 8 25.90 8.93 -34.96
C HIS A 8 26.98 9.96 -34.62
N TRP A 9 26.98 10.50 -33.40
CA TRP A 9 27.96 11.51 -32.98
C TRP A 9 29.40 10.97 -32.88
N LEU A 10 29.57 9.71 -32.47
CA LEU A 10 30.86 9.02 -32.47
C LEU A 10 31.46 8.85 -33.88
N LYS A 11 30.61 8.68 -34.90
CA LYS A 11 31.02 8.61 -36.31
C LYS A 11 31.34 9.98 -36.92
N THR A 12 30.62 11.03 -36.52
CA THR A 12 30.78 12.38 -37.08
C THR A 12 31.91 13.19 -36.43
N ALA A 13 32.28 12.88 -35.18
CA ALA A 13 33.34 13.59 -34.47
C ALA A 13 34.75 13.28 -35.05
N ARG A 14 35.47 14.31 -35.53
CA ARG A 14 36.85 14.15 -36.05
C ARG A 14 37.93 14.09 -34.97
N LYS A 15 37.76 14.78 -33.83
CA LYS A 15 38.78 14.87 -32.77
C LYS A 15 38.62 13.75 -31.73
N LYS A 16 39.74 13.16 -31.28
CA LYS A 16 39.74 12.09 -30.26
C LYS A 16 39.08 12.51 -28.94
N TRP A 17 39.29 13.76 -28.51
CA TRP A 17 38.74 14.28 -27.25
C TRP A 17 37.20 14.41 -27.27
N THR A 18 36.63 14.86 -28.38
CA THR A 18 35.16 14.92 -28.55
C THR A 18 34.51 13.54 -28.52
N LYS A 19 35.20 12.50 -29.03
CA LYS A 19 34.73 11.11 -28.92
C LYS A 19 34.73 10.63 -27.47
N ALA A 20 35.75 10.97 -26.70
CA ALA A 20 35.84 10.61 -25.29
C ALA A 20 34.73 11.29 -24.45
N LEU A 21 34.43 12.57 -24.73
CA LEU A 21 33.33 13.28 -24.07
C LEU A 21 31.96 12.65 -24.35
N VAL A 22 31.65 12.37 -25.62
CA VAL A 22 30.39 11.73 -26.02
C VAL A 22 30.27 10.33 -25.39
N LEU A 23 31.36 9.56 -25.34
CA LEU A 23 31.35 8.25 -24.70
C LEU A 23 31.11 8.37 -23.18
N GLY A 24 31.75 9.33 -22.53
CA GLY A 24 31.61 9.58 -21.09
C GLY A 24 30.18 9.97 -20.69
N THR A 25 29.54 10.88 -21.44
CA THR A 25 28.14 11.28 -21.16
C THR A 25 27.15 10.14 -21.41
N LEU A 26 27.41 9.29 -22.40
CA LEU A 26 26.58 8.13 -22.71
C LEU A 26 26.67 7.07 -21.61
N ILE A 27 27.88 6.77 -21.13
CA ILE A 27 28.10 5.86 -20.00
C ILE A 27 27.43 6.42 -18.73
N LEU A 28 27.60 7.70 -18.43
CA LEU A 28 26.99 8.33 -17.26
C LEU A 28 25.46 8.27 -17.31
N SER A 29 24.88 8.49 -18.50
CA SER A 29 23.42 8.41 -18.71
C SER A 29 22.88 7.00 -18.52
N ILE A 30 23.60 5.97 -18.99
CA ILE A 30 23.25 4.57 -18.78
C ILE A 30 23.32 4.22 -17.29
N LEU A 31 24.42 4.58 -16.60
CA LEU A 31 24.59 4.32 -15.17
C LEU A 31 23.51 5.02 -14.34
N TRP A 32 23.15 6.25 -14.68
CA TRP A 32 22.09 6.98 -14.00
C TRP A 32 20.71 6.33 -14.21
N SER A 33 20.41 5.93 -15.45
CA SER A 33 19.15 5.25 -15.79
C SER A 33 19.04 3.90 -15.10
N PHE A 34 20.15 3.16 -15.01
CA PHE A 34 20.22 1.90 -14.27
C PHE A 34 20.02 2.14 -12.78
N TYR A 35 20.70 3.12 -12.17
CA TYR A 35 20.51 3.47 -10.77
C TYR A 35 19.05 3.83 -10.46
N LEU A 36 18.42 4.67 -11.29
CA LEU A 36 17.03 5.09 -11.11
C LEU A 36 16.07 3.89 -11.26
N SER A 37 16.29 3.05 -12.28
CA SER A 37 15.49 1.84 -12.53
C SER A 37 15.65 0.82 -11.41
N SER A 38 16.88 0.57 -10.95
CA SER A 38 17.15 -0.32 -9.82
C SER A 38 16.54 0.21 -8.54
N LYS A 39 16.64 1.51 -8.23
CA LYS A 39 16.01 2.09 -7.03
C LYS A 39 14.48 2.00 -7.10
N THR A 40 13.91 2.15 -8.29
CA THR A 40 12.47 2.01 -8.52
C THR A 40 12.03 0.56 -8.39
N LEU A 41 12.72 -0.38 -9.06
CA LEU A 41 12.47 -1.81 -8.93
C LEU A 41 12.65 -2.27 -7.48
N ILE A 42 13.71 -1.85 -6.81
CA ILE A 42 13.93 -2.13 -5.39
C ILE A 42 12.81 -1.50 -4.56
N ARG A 43 12.30 -0.30 -4.83
CA ARG A 43 11.15 0.23 -4.07
C ARG A 43 9.85 -0.51 -4.35
N THR A 44 9.62 -0.91 -5.60
CA THR A 44 8.39 -1.58 -6.05
C THR A 44 8.39 -3.07 -5.68
N PHE A 45 9.57 -3.70 -5.58
CA PHE A 45 9.79 -5.13 -5.36
C PHE A 45 10.67 -5.46 -4.15
N MET A 46 11.08 -4.47 -3.33
CA MET A 46 11.64 -4.72 -1.99
C MET A 46 10.67 -5.63 -1.23
N PRO A 47 11.21 -6.51 -0.37
CA PRO A 47 10.44 -7.62 0.15
C PRO A 47 9.14 -7.09 0.73
N ILE A 48 8.05 -7.77 0.35
CA ILE A 48 6.81 -7.88 1.13
C ILE A 48 7.09 -7.39 2.54
N ASN A 49 6.49 -6.26 2.92
CA ASN A 49 6.74 -5.60 4.18
C ASN A 49 6.51 -6.64 5.30
N LYS A 50 7.57 -7.36 5.70
CA LYS A 50 7.45 -8.63 6.42
C LYS A 50 6.78 -8.39 7.76
N GLU A 51 6.99 -7.21 8.32
CA GLU A 51 6.30 -6.74 9.52
C GLU A 51 4.78 -6.62 9.32
N ASN A 52 4.33 -6.10 8.17
CA ASN A 52 2.91 -6.01 7.84
C ASN A 52 2.30 -7.38 7.53
N GLN A 53 3.03 -8.24 6.80
CA GLN A 53 2.60 -9.62 6.58
C GLN A 53 2.45 -10.35 7.91
N LEU A 54 3.49 -10.33 8.75
CA LEU A 54 3.49 -10.92 10.09
C LEU A 54 2.34 -10.36 10.93
N LEU A 55 2.08 -9.06 10.89
CA LEU A 55 0.98 -8.43 11.61
C LEU A 55 -0.38 -9.02 11.20
N ILE A 56 -0.63 -9.23 9.90
CA ILE A 56 -1.88 -9.82 9.42
C ILE A 56 -1.95 -11.32 9.70
N THR A 57 -0.85 -12.06 9.50
CA THR A 57 -0.79 -13.49 9.85
C THR A 57 -1.07 -13.68 11.35
N THR A 58 -0.46 -12.87 12.22
CA THR A 58 -0.72 -12.90 13.67
C THR A 58 -2.16 -12.48 14.01
N LEU A 59 -2.75 -11.50 13.29
CA LEU A 59 -4.17 -11.18 13.45
C LEU A 59 -5.03 -12.43 13.15
N ARG A 60 -4.74 -13.13 12.05
CA ARG A 60 -5.47 -14.34 11.65
C ARG A 60 -5.29 -15.50 12.61
N GLU A 61 -4.09 -15.69 13.15
CA GLU A 61 -3.81 -16.72 14.16
C GLU A 61 -4.52 -16.45 15.48
N LYS A 62 -4.60 -15.17 15.90
CA LYS A 62 -5.31 -14.78 17.12
C LYS A 62 -6.82 -14.85 16.97
N ASP A 63 -7.33 -14.59 15.77
CA ASP A 63 -8.75 -14.63 15.47
C ASP A 63 -9.08 -15.65 14.37
N GLY A 64 -9.38 -16.88 14.80
CA GLY A 64 -9.82 -17.95 13.91
C GLY A 64 -11.27 -17.81 13.40
N SER A 65 -12.00 -16.78 13.82
CA SER A 65 -13.39 -16.58 13.39
C SER A 65 -13.49 -16.00 11.97
N ASN A 66 -14.72 -15.97 11.43
CA ASN A 66 -15.00 -15.23 10.20
C ASN A 66 -15.34 -13.79 10.58
N PHE A 67 -14.45 -12.86 10.27
CA PHE A 67 -14.61 -11.44 10.60
C PHE A 67 -14.33 -10.57 9.38
N TYR A 68 -14.85 -9.35 9.43
CA TYR A 68 -14.67 -8.35 8.39
C TYR A 68 -13.83 -7.21 8.91
N VAL A 69 -13.00 -6.66 8.03
CA VAL A 69 -12.06 -5.59 8.37
C VAL A 69 -12.29 -4.39 7.48
N VAL A 70 -12.21 -3.21 8.08
CA VAL A 70 -12.11 -1.93 7.36
C VAL A 70 -10.66 -1.46 7.38
N VAL A 71 -10.16 -1.01 6.22
CA VAL A 71 -8.75 -0.75 5.98
C VAL A 71 -8.58 0.67 5.46
N PHE A 72 -8.07 1.56 6.31
CA PHE A 72 -7.67 2.92 5.96
C PHE A 72 -6.18 3.02 5.61
N TYR A 73 -5.46 1.90 5.67
CA TYR A 73 -4.07 1.79 5.24
C TYR A 73 -3.94 0.84 4.03
N PRO A 74 -3.79 1.36 2.80
CA PRO A 74 -3.85 0.55 1.58
C PRO A 74 -2.78 -0.54 1.47
N GLY A 75 -1.62 -0.33 2.09
CA GLY A 75 -0.48 -1.24 2.00
C GLY A 75 -0.68 -2.62 2.65
N LEU A 76 -1.83 -2.88 3.29
CA LEU A 76 -2.15 -4.16 3.94
C LEU A 76 -3.19 -4.99 3.17
N GLN A 77 -3.89 -4.41 2.19
CA GLN A 77 -5.00 -5.08 1.51
C GLN A 77 -4.56 -6.38 0.84
N ARG A 78 -3.36 -6.40 0.26
CA ARG A 78 -2.79 -7.62 -0.32
C ARG A 78 -2.68 -8.76 0.69
N PHE A 79 -2.13 -8.50 1.88
CA PHE A 79 -1.92 -9.54 2.90
C PHE A 79 -3.24 -10.03 3.50
N LEU A 80 -4.21 -9.14 3.67
CA LEU A 80 -5.57 -9.51 4.10
C LEU A 80 -6.23 -10.46 3.09
N ILE A 81 -6.05 -10.21 1.79
CA ILE A 81 -6.56 -11.11 0.74
C ILE A 81 -5.84 -12.47 0.78
N GLU A 82 -4.51 -12.48 0.93
CA GLU A 82 -3.71 -13.71 1.03
C GLU A 82 -4.15 -14.58 2.23
N GLU A 83 -4.45 -13.96 3.37
CA GLU A 83 -4.96 -14.62 4.60
C GLU A 83 -6.48 -14.88 4.59
N LYS A 84 -7.14 -14.62 3.44
CA LYS A 84 -8.59 -14.78 3.24
C LYS A 84 -9.44 -14.01 4.26
N ILE A 85 -8.99 -12.83 4.66
CA ILE A 85 -9.72 -11.91 5.53
C ILE A 85 -10.55 -10.97 4.64
N PRO A 86 -11.89 -11.01 4.72
CA PRO A 86 -12.77 -10.12 3.98
C PRO A 86 -12.58 -8.64 4.34
N ILE A 87 -12.51 -7.78 3.31
CA ILE A 87 -12.31 -6.34 3.45
C ILE A 87 -13.59 -5.59 3.04
N LEU A 88 -14.00 -4.61 3.83
CA LEU A 88 -15.23 -3.83 3.58
C LEU A 88 -15.02 -2.65 2.62
N ASN A 89 -13.79 -2.13 2.56
CA ASN A 89 -13.44 -0.99 1.72
C ASN A 89 -12.09 -1.22 1.01
N TYR A 90 -12.09 -1.22 -0.32
CA TYR A 90 -10.87 -1.29 -1.09
C TYR A 90 -10.42 0.10 -1.53
N TYR A 91 -9.11 0.28 -1.69
CA TYR A 91 -8.47 1.58 -1.88
C TYR A 91 -8.80 2.29 -3.23
N TYR A 92 -9.68 1.70 -4.05
CA TYR A 92 -10.11 2.27 -5.34
C TYR A 92 -11.62 2.48 -5.41
N GLY A 93 -12.29 2.61 -4.26
CA GLY A 93 -13.74 2.76 -4.17
C GLY A 93 -14.51 1.47 -4.48
N TRP A 94 -13.81 0.39 -4.86
CA TRP A 94 -14.43 -0.93 -4.96
C TRP A 94 -14.85 -1.40 -3.56
N ARG A 95 -16.08 -1.88 -3.47
CA ARG A 95 -16.66 -2.42 -2.25
C ARG A 95 -17.61 -3.56 -2.61
N PRO A 96 -17.76 -4.56 -1.74
CA PRO A 96 -18.83 -5.54 -1.89
C PRO A 96 -20.19 -4.85 -1.99
N LYS A 97 -21.12 -5.45 -2.74
CA LYS A 97 -22.50 -4.98 -2.80
C LYS A 97 -23.08 -4.93 -1.38
N ASN A 98 -23.75 -3.82 -1.03
CA ASN A 98 -24.29 -3.54 0.31
C ASN A 98 -23.26 -3.28 1.42
N ALA A 99 -21.95 -3.29 1.16
CA ALA A 99 -20.96 -2.86 2.15
C ALA A 99 -21.03 -1.34 2.37
N PRO A 100 -20.83 -0.84 3.59
CA PRO A 100 -20.85 0.59 3.88
C PRO A 100 -19.74 1.34 3.15
N ASN A 101 -20.02 2.59 2.75
CA ASN A 101 -19.02 3.47 2.16
C ASN A 101 -18.34 4.31 3.24
N PHE A 102 -17.08 4.03 3.53
CA PHE A 102 -16.30 4.76 4.53
C PHE A 102 -15.54 5.96 3.96
N LEU A 103 -15.84 6.39 2.73
CA LEU A 103 -15.38 7.68 2.19
C LEU A 103 -16.44 8.75 2.50
N SER A 104 -15.98 9.98 2.73
CA SER A 104 -16.85 11.16 2.80
C SER A 104 -17.49 11.49 1.45
N GLU A 105 -18.47 12.39 1.45
CA GLU A 105 -19.19 12.82 0.23
C GLU A 105 -18.28 13.46 -0.82
N ASP A 106 -17.21 14.12 -0.39
CA ASP A 106 -16.16 14.68 -1.25
C ASP A 106 -15.21 13.62 -1.85
N GLY A 107 -15.24 12.39 -1.34
CA GLY A 107 -14.35 11.29 -1.73
C GLY A 107 -12.88 11.45 -1.31
N GLU A 108 -12.51 12.53 -0.63
CA GLU A 108 -11.12 12.83 -0.26
C GLU A 108 -10.76 12.37 1.15
N SER A 109 -11.75 12.26 2.04
CA SER A 109 -11.53 11.91 3.44
C SER A 109 -12.28 10.63 3.87
N TYR A 110 -11.95 10.12 5.06
CA TYR A 110 -12.59 8.93 5.63
C TYR A 110 -13.72 9.32 6.59
N ASN A 111 -14.85 8.64 6.48
CA ASN A 111 -16.01 8.82 7.34
C ASN A 111 -15.89 7.97 8.63
N TYR A 112 -15.10 8.46 9.59
CA TYR A 112 -14.93 7.82 10.90
C TYR A 112 -16.20 7.78 11.77
N PRO A 113 -17.12 8.75 11.74
CA PRO A 113 -18.40 8.61 12.44
C PRO A 113 -19.17 7.35 12.00
N LEU A 114 -19.20 7.06 10.69
CA LEU A 114 -19.82 5.84 10.17
C LEU A 114 -19.13 4.58 10.68
N LEU A 115 -17.80 4.61 10.84
CA LEU A 115 -17.05 3.51 11.45
C LEU A 115 -17.58 3.16 12.85
N GLY A 116 -17.83 4.18 13.68
CA GLY A 116 -18.40 4.02 15.02
C GLY A 116 -19.85 3.54 15.04
N THR A 117 -20.58 3.63 13.92
CA THR A 117 -21.95 3.10 13.78
C THR A 117 -21.97 1.69 13.22
N VAL A 118 -21.21 1.41 12.16
CA VAL A 118 -21.16 0.09 11.50
C VAL A 118 -20.46 -0.93 12.40
N ARG A 119 -19.37 -0.51 13.07
CA ARG A 119 -18.51 -1.32 13.95
C ARG A 119 -18.19 -2.70 13.38
N PRO A 120 -17.44 -2.79 12.26
CA PRO A 120 -16.76 -4.02 11.92
C PRO A 120 -15.79 -4.44 13.02
N LYS A 121 -15.53 -5.74 13.16
CA LYS A 121 -14.70 -6.29 14.25
C LYS A 121 -13.35 -5.60 14.37
N TYR A 122 -12.67 -5.41 13.23
CA TYR A 122 -11.38 -4.71 13.20
C TYR A 122 -11.37 -3.53 12.25
N ALA A 123 -10.61 -2.51 12.64
CA ALA A 123 -10.24 -1.37 11.80
C ALA A 123 -8.71 -1.24 11.74
N ILE A 124 -8.19 -1.00 10.54
CA ILE A 124 -6.76 -0.91 10.29
C ILE A 124 -6.42 0.51 9.82
N THR A 125 -5.54 1.19 10.56
CA THR A 125 -5.15 2.58 10.32
C THR A 125 -3.64 2.75 10.28
N LYS A 126 -3.19 3.97 9.94
CA LYS A 126 -1.82 4.38 10.27
C LYS A 126 -1.65 4.41 11.78
N ALA A 127 -0.45 4.08 12.27
CA ALA A 127 -0.14 4.05 13.71
C ALA A 127 -0.32 5.41 14.42
N SER A 128 -0.36 6.52 13.68
CA SER A 128 -0.60 7.88 14.19
C SER A 128 -2.08 8.25 14.33
N GLN A 129 -3.00 7.47 13.75
CA GLN A 129 -4.44 7.72 13.84
C GLN A 129 -5.00 7.07 15.09
N ASP A 130 -5.86 7.80 15.81
CA ASP A 130 -6.54 7.33 17.00
C ASP A 130 -8.01 7.02 16.71
N LEU A 131 -8.46 5.83 17.10
CA LEU A 131 -9.85 5.40 16.96
C LEU A 131 -10.58 5.23 18.31
N LEU A 132 -9.97 5.58 19.44
CA LEU A 132 -10.63 5.58 20.75
C LEU A 132 -11.98 6.33 20.75
N PRO A 133 -12.12 7.51 20.10
CA PRO A 133 -13.40 8.23 20.05
C PRO A 133 -14.54 7.46 19.36
N TYR A 134 -14.22 6.43 18.57
CA TYR A 134 -15.17 5.66 17.77
C TYR A 134 -15.47 4.28 18.35
N SER A 135 -15.21 4.06 19.65
CA SER A 135 -15.44 2.76 20.35
C SER A 135 -14.54 1.63 19.86
N TYR A 136 -13.28 1.97 19.58
CA TYR A 136 -12.24 1.03 19.18
C TYR A 136 -11.08 1.07 20.16
N VAL A 137 -10.58 -0.08 20.56
CA VAL A 137 -9.42 -0.24 21.44
C VAL A 137 -8.21 -0.76 20.64
N PRO A 138 -6.98 -0.34 20.99
CA PRO A 138 -5.78 -0.87 20.33
C PRO A 138 -5.65 -2.38 20.56
N PHE A 139 -5.54 -3.15 19.49
CA PHE A 139 -5.37 -4.61 19.56
C PHE A 139 -3.93 -5.02 19.25
N MET A 140 -3.39 -4.52 18.13
CA MET A 140 -2.03 -4.79 17.68
C MET A 140 -1.46 -3.56 16.96
N ARG A 141 -0.16 -3.30 17.06
CA ARG A 141 0.48 -2.21 16.30
C ARG A 141 1.91 -2.54 15.90
N ASN A 142 2.37 -1.92 14.83
CA ASN A 142 3.78 -1.73 14.51
C ASN A 142 4.07 -0.23 14.34
N ASN A 143 5.26 0.11 13.84
CA ASN A 143 5.67 1.52 13.69
C ASN A 143 4.84 2.31 12.66
N GLN A 144 4.15 1.62 11.74
CA GLN A 144 3.42 2.24 10.63
C GLN A 144 1.91 2.06 10.72
N VAL A 145 1.46 0.99 11.36
CA VAL A 145 0.09 0.47 11.31
C VAL A 145 -0.41 0.20 12.71
N ALA A 146 -1.69 0.52 12.95
CA ALA A 146 -2.42 0.05 14.11
C ALA A 146 -3.66 -0.74 13.68
N ILE A 147 -3.89 -1.87 14.34
CA ILE A 147 -5.10 -2.68 14.26
C ILE A 147 -5.88 -2.41 15.53
N TRP A 148 -7.13 -2.01 15.34
CA TRP A 148 -8.06 -1.68 16.39
C TRP A 148 -9.18 -2.68 16.39
N GLU A 149 -9.64 -3.05 17.59
CA GLU A 149 -10.77 -3.95 17.80
C GLU A 149 -11.92 -3.19 18.44
N THR A 150 -13.15 -3.51 18.06
CA THR A 150 -14.35 -2.99 18.74
C THR A 150 -14.87 -3.98 19.77
N ASP A 151 -15.39 -3.47 20.87
CA ASP A 151 -16.05 -4.26 21.92
C ASP A 151 -17.43 -4.80 21.46
N LYS A 152 -18.03 -4.18 20.44
CA LYS A 152 -19.37 -4.52 19.94
C LYS A 152 -19.39 -4.57 18.42
N ILE A 153 -19.51 -5.78 17.89
CA ILE A 153 -19.64 -6.02 16.45
C ILE A 153 -21.12 -5.83 16.06
N THR A 154 -21.40 -4.85 15.19
CA THR A 154 -22.75 -4.64 14.63
C THR A 154 -22.85 -5.05 13.16
N TYR A 155 -21.73 -5.15 12.45
CA TYR A 155 -21.73 -5.58 11.05
C TYR A 155 -21.36 -7.06 10.93
N VAL A 156 -22.36 -7.86 10.56
CA VAL A 156 -22.19 -9.22 10.07
C VAL A 156 -22.87 -9.26 8.70
N PRO A 157 -22.12 -9.43 7.59
CA PRO A 157 -22.74 -9.40 6.29
C PRO A 157 -23.62 -10.63 6.08
N GLU A 158 -24.75 -10.42 5.41
CA GLU A 158 -25.60 -11.49 4.92
C GLU A 158 -24.84 -12.30 3.87
N ILE A 159 -24.67 -13.60 4.14
CA ILE A 159 -24.17 -14.55 3.15
C ILE A 159 -25.32 -14.81 2.17
N ASN A 160 -25.37 -14.05 1.08
CA ASN A 160 -26.25 -14.33 -0.07
C ASN A 160 -25.39 -14.69 -1.29
#